data_AF-A0A6M3LSW4-F1
#
_entry.id   AF-A0A6M3LSW4-F1
#
_cell.length_a   1.000
_cell.length_b   1.000
_cell.length_c   1.000
_cell.angle_alpha   90.00
_cell.angle_beta   90.00
_cell.angle_gamma   90.00
#
_symmetry.space_group_name_H-M   'P 1'
#
loop_
_entity.id
_entity.type
_entity.pdbx_description
1 polymer ?
#
loop_
_entity_poly.entity_id
_entity_poly.type
_entity_poly.pdbx_seq_one_letter_code
_entity_poly.pdbx_strand_id
1 'polypeptide(L)'
;MDRVYILLAALLGGIVVALLGWCDSSAPFDPRKFGGSAIRAAIAAVIFAVGYHLSSPVGILDLFYAFLGGAGVDALGNRLAGKFGNGSFPLPAKKKAPE
;
A
#
# COMPACT_ATOMS: atom_id res chain seq x y z
N MET A 1 0.63 -21.15 -8.04
CA MET A 1 1.82 -20.30 -7.86
C MET A 1 1.54 -18.88 -8.32
N ASP A 2 0.83 -18.73 -9.43
CA ASP A 2 0.44 -17.47 -10.09
C ASP A 2 -0.21 -16.41 -9.18
N ARG A 3 -1.04 -16.84 -8.24
CA ARG A 3 -1.75 -15.96 -7.30
C ARG A 3 -0.82 -15.28 -6.30
N VAL A 4 0.24 -15.99 -5.89
CA VAL A 4 1.25 -15.42 -5.00
C VAL A 4 2.00 -14.31 -5.73
N TYR A 5 2.26 -14.47 -7.03
CA TYR A 5 2.89 -13.41 -7.83
C TYR A 5 1.99 -12.18 -8.00
N ILE A 6 0.68 -12.36 -8.20
CA ILE A 6 -0.28 -11.24 -8.25
C ILE A 6 -0.36 -10.52 -6.90
N LEU A 7 -0.44 -11.28 -5.81
CA LEU A 7 -0.44 -10.73 -4.45
C LEU A 7 0.82 -9.90 -4.21
N LEU A 8 2.00 -10.46 -4.51
CA LEU A 8 3.28 -9.79 -4.36
C LEU A 8 3.40 -8.57 -5.26
N ALA A 9 2.94 -8.64 -6.51
CA ALA A 9 2.98 -7.52 -7.45
C ALA A 9 2.14 -6.34 -6.95
N ALA A 10 0.89 -6.59 -6.53
CA ALA A 10 0.02 -5.57 -5.96
C ALA A 10 0.56 -5.00 -4.65
N LEU A 11 1.10 -5.86 -3.77
CA LEU A 11 1.74 -5.42 -2.53
C LEU A 11 2.93 -4.49 -2.81
N LEU A 12 3.81 -4.91 -3.73
CA LEU A 12 4.98 -4.12 -4.15
C LEU A 12 4.58 -2.79 -4.75
N GLY A 13 3.54 -2.76 -5.59
CA GLY A 13 3.02 -1.52 -6.17
C GLY A 13 2.63 -0.50 -5.11
N GLY A 14 1.86 -0.93 -4.10
CA GLY A 14 1.46 -0.07 -2.98
C GLY A 14 2.65 0.42 -2.15
N ILE A 15 3.61 -0.48 -1.84
CA ILE A 15 4.82 -0.12 -1.07
C ILE A 15 5.70 0.88 -1.85
N VAL A 16 5.90 0.66 -3.15
CA VAL A 16 6.71 1.57 -3.99
C VAL A 16 6.08 2.95 -4.02
N VAL A 17 4.76 3.06 -4.21
CA VAL A 17 4.07 4.36 -4.17
C VAL A 17 4.19 5.03 -2.81
N ALA A 18 4.09 4.26 -1.72
CA ALA A 18 4.22 4.79 -0.37
C ALA A 18 5.63 5.36 -0.12
N LEU A 19 6.67 4.65 -0.58
CA LEU A 19 8.06 5.11 -0.50
C LEU A 19 8.28 6.35 -1.36
N LEU A 20 7.76 6.38 -2.60
CA LEU A 20 7.84 7.55 -3.47
C LEU A 20 7.15 8.76 -2.84
N GLY A 21 5.96 8.58 -2.28
CA GLY A 21 5.24 9.65 -1.58
C GLY A 21 5.96 10.16 -0.34
N TRP A 22 6.67 9.28 0.39
CA TRP A 22 7.53 9.71 1.49
C TRP A 22 8.75 10.50 0.98
N CYS A 23 9.45 10.01 -0.04
CA CYS A 23 10.60 10.71 -0.65
C CYS A 23 10.21 12.11 -1.15
N ASP A 24 9.04 12.24 -1.78
CA ASP A 24 8.52 13.52 -2.30
C ASP A 24 8.12 14.49 -1.17
N SER A 25 7.70 13.97 -0.02
CA SER A 25 7.25 14.79 1.12
C SER A 25 8.37 15.59 1.81
N SER A 26 9.64 15.24 1.59
CA SER A 26 10.81 15.83 2.29
C SER A 26 10.73 15.79 3.83
N ALA A 27 9.82 14.98 4.39
CA ALA A 27 9.57 14.90 5.83
C ALA A 27 10.35 13.74 6.47
N PRO A 28 10.66 13.82 7.78
CA PRO A 28 11.17 12.68 8.53
C PRO A 28 10.23 11.47 8.40
N PHE A 29 10.81 10.28 8.30
CA PHE A 29 10.01 9.05 8.19
C PHE A 29 9.10 8.88 9.41
N ASP A 30 7.79 8.79 9.16
CA ASP A 30 6.78 8.53 10.18
C ASP A 30 6.20 7.11 9.99
N PRO A 31 6.55 6.15 10.87
CA PRO A 31 6.07 4.77 10.74
C PRO A 31 4.55 4.65 10.88
N ARG A 32 3.86 5.63 11.48
CA ARG A 32 2.39 5.62 11.57
C ARG A 32 1.76 5.91 10.22
N LYS A 33 2.25 6.93 9.52
CA LYS A 33 1.76 7.29 8.19
C LYS A 33 2.10 6.19 7.19
N PHE A 34 3.34 5.69 7.24
CA PHE A 34 3.76 4.59 6.39
C PHE A 34 2.99 3.29 6.67
N GLY A 35 2.72 2.99 7.94
CA GLY A 35 1.91 1.82 8.34
C GLY A 35 0.50 1.85 7.75
N GLY A 36 -0.10 3.04 7.63
CA GLY A 36 -1.38 3.21 6.95
C GLY A 36 -1.32 2.81 5.47
N SER A 37 -0.25 3.19 4.78
CA SER A 37 0.01 2.76 3.39
C SER A 37 0.27 1.26 3.27
N ALA A 38 1.07 0.69 4.17
CA ALA A 38 1.37 -0.74 4.15
C ALA A 38 0.11 -1.61 4.28
N ILE A 39 -0.84 -1.19 5.12
CA ILE A 39 -2.12 -1.90 5.27
C ILE A 39 -2.98 -1.77 4.01
N ARG A 40 -3.06 -0.58 3.41
CA ARG A 40 -3.79 -0.41 2.15
C ARG A 40 -3.17 -1.25 1.03
N ALA A 41 -1.84 -1.31 0.95
CA ALA A 41 -1.13 -2.18 0.02
C ALA A 41 -1.46 -3.67 0.26
N ALA A 42 -1.51 -4.11 1.53
CA ALA A 42 -1.90 -5.48 1.87
C ALA A 42 -3.37 -5.79 1.50
N ILE A 43 -4.29 -4.86 1.76
CA ILE A 43 -5.70 -5.00 1.36
C ILE A 43 -5.81 -5.09 -0.17
N ALA A 44 -5.12 -4.21 -0.91
CA ALA A 44 -5.08 -4.25 -2.37
C ALA A 44 -4.55 -5.59 -2.88
N ALA A 45 -3.47 -6.08 -2.29
CA ALA A 45 -2.87 -7.37 -2.63
C ALA A 45 -3.85 -8.53 -2.45
N VAL A 46 -4.61 -8.55 -1.35
CA VAL A 46 -5.66 -9.56 -1.12
C VAL A 46 -6.78 -9.43 -2.16
N ILE A 47 -7.27 -8.22 -2.43
CA ILE A 47 -8.34 -7.99 -3.42
C ILE A 47 -7.91 -8.49 -4.80
N PHE A 48 -6.71 -8.14 -5.26
CA PHE A 48 -6.21 -8.58 -6.56
C PHE A 48 -5.96 -10.09 -6.60
N ALA A 49 -5.40 -10.68 -5.54
CA ALA A 49 -5.19 -12.12 -5.47
C ALA A 49 -6.51 -12.92 -5.51
N VAL A 50 -7.55 -12.41 -4.85
CA VAL A 50 -8.91 -13.00 -4.87
C VAL A 50 -9.59 -12.74 -6.21
N GLY A 51 -9.47 -11.54 -6.79
CA GLY A 51 -10.05 -11.23 -8.09
C GLY A 51 -9.51 -12.13 -9.20
N TYR A 52 -8.18 -12.32 -9.22
CA TYR A 52 -7.52 -13.24 -10.15
C TYR A 52 -7.72 -14.73 -9.81
N HIS A 53 -8.40 -15.06 -8.71
CA HIS A 53 -8.86 -16.42 -8.45
C HIS A 53 -9.97 -16.85 -9.42
N LEU A 54 -10.78 -15.88 -9.88
CA LEU A 54 -11.93 -16.12 -10.76
C LEU A 54 -11.57 -16.12 -12.25
N SER A 55 -10.32 -15.78 -12.61
CA SER A 55 -9.86 -15.65 -13.99
C SER A 55 -8.87 -16.76 -14.40
N SER A 56 -9.00 -17.26 -15.63
CA SER A 56 -8.07 -18.17 -16.35
C SER A 56 -6.68 -17.52 -16.60
N PRO A 57 -5.67 -18.23 -17.15
CA PRO A 57 -4.28 -18.19 -16.69
C PRO A 57 -3.64 -16.80 -16.68
N VAL A 58 -2.90 -16.54 -15.60
CA VAL A 58 -2.24 -15.28 -15.30
C VAL A 58 -1.02 -15.08 -16.20
N GLY A 59 -1.00 -13.98 -16.94
CA GLY A 59 0.12 -13.55 -17.76
C GLY A 59 0.97 -12.45 -17.11
N ILE A 60 2.03 -12.05 -17.83
CA ILE A 60 2.93 -10.96 -17.39
C ILE A 60 2.20 -9.61 -17.26
N LEU A 61 1.21 -9.35 -18.13
CA LEU A 61 0.41 -8.13 -18.11
C LEU A 61 -0.46 -8.05 -16.87
N ASP A 62 -0.95 -9.18 -16.37
CA ASP A 62 -1.74 -9.25 -15.14
C ASP A 62 -0.91 -8.88 -13.92
N LEU A 63 0.36 -9.29 -13.87
CA LEU A 63 1.31 -8.83 -12.84
C LEU A 63 1.49 -7.31 -12.90
N PHE A 64 1.64 -6.75 -14.11
CA PHE A 64 1.79 -5.31 -14.29
C PHE A 64 0.53 -4.56 -13.85
N TYR A 65 -0.66 -5.04 -14.20
CA TYR A 65 -1.92 -4.44 -13.75
C TYR A 65 -2.15 -4.60 -12.25
N ALA A 66 -1.79 -5.72 -11.65
CA ALA A 66 -1.83 -5.90 -10.22
C ALA A 66 -0.91 -4.89 -9.51
N PHE A 67 0.32 -4.71 -10.00
CA PHE A 67 1.26 -3.72 -9.51
C PHE A 67 0.69 -2.30 -9.59
N LEU A 68 0.22 -1.87 -10.77
CA LEU A 68 -0.40 -0.55 -10.95
C LEU A 68 -1.65 -0.38 -10.08
N GLY A 69 -2.45 -1.43 -9.94
CA GLY A 69 -3.63 -1.45 -9.10
C GLY A 69 -3.28 -1.23 -7.63
N GLY A 70 -2.29 -1.94 -7.10
CA GLY A 70 -1.78 -1.74 -5.76
C GLY A 70 -1.24 -0.33 -5.52
N ALA A 71 -0.47 0.20 -6.47
CA ALA A 71 0.05 1.57 -6.44
C ALA A 71 -1.10 2.60 -6.44
N GLY A 72 -2.10 2.42 -7.31
CA GLY A 72 -3.27 3.28 -7.41
C GLY A 72 -4.12 3.27 -6.14
N VAL A 73 -4.36 2.09 -5.55
CA VAL A 73 -5.13 1.97 -4.30
C VAL A 73 -4.44 2.71 -3.16
N ASP A 74 -3.12 2.59 -3.01
CA ASP A 74 -2.44 3.36 -1.97
C ASP A 74 -2.42 4.86 -2.27
N ALA A 75 -2.14 5.28 -3.51
CA ALA A 75 -2.12 6.70 -3.88
C ALA A 75 -3.47 7.39 -3.61
N LEU A 76 -4.57 6.74 -4.00
CA LEU A 76 -5.93 7.23 -3.75
C LEU A 76 -6.26 7.19 -2.25
N GLY A 77 -5.96 6.07 -1.59
CA GLY A 77 -6.23 5.90 -0.16
C GLY A 77 -5.46 6.88 0.71
N ASN A 78 -4.20 7.15 0.39
CA ASN A 78 -3.38 8.13 1.09
C ASN A 78 -3.92 9.56 0.88
N ARG A 79 -4.33 9.89 -0.35
CA ARG A 79 -4.96 11.19 -0.66
C ARG A 79 -6.27 11.39 0.09
N LEU A 80 -7.10 10.36 0.18
CA LEU A 80 -8.33 10.40 0.98
C LEU A 80 -8.01 10.54 2.46
N ALA A 81 -7.11 9.74 3.00
CA ALA A 81 -6.79 9.75 4.41
C ALA A 81 -6.16 11.08 4.87
N GLY A 82 -5.39 11.75 4.01
CA GLY A 82 -4.90 13.11 4.23
C GLY A 82 -6.02 14.16 4.34
N LYS A 83 -7.12 14.01 3.58
CA LYS A 83 -8.28 14.93 3.65
C LYS A 83 -9.13 14.72 4.91
N PHE A 84 -9.20 13.49 5.41
CA PHE A 84 -10.03 13.14 6.58
C PHE A 84 -9.26 13.17 7.92
N GLY A 85 -7.99 13.57 7.93
CA GLY A 85 -7.17 13.64 9.15
C GLY A 85 -6.83 12.29 9.80
N ASN A 86 -7.19 11.17 9.15
CA ASN A 86 -7.09 9.80 9.69
C ASN A 86 -6.05 8.95 8.94
N GLY A 87 -4.98 9.58 8.44
CA GLY A 87 -3.93 8.92 7.65
C GLY A 87 -2.94 8.05 8.42
N SER A 88 -3.02 8.02 9.74
CA SER A 88 -2.02 7.41 10.61
C SER A 88 -2.51 6.08 11.16
N PHE A 89 -1.69 5.04 11.02
CA PHE A 89 -1.91 3.77 11.71
C PHE A 89 -1.92 3.98 13.24
N PRO A 90 -2.88 3.40 13.99
CA PRO A 90 -2.98 3.57 15.42
C PRO A 90 -1.85 2.84 16.15
N LEU A 91 -0.70 3.50 16.25
CA LEU A 91 0.39 3.11 17.15
C LEU A 91 0.29 3.89 18.47
N PRO A 92 0.62 3.27 19.62
CA PRO A 92 0.64 3.95 20.91
C PRO A 92 1.53 5.20 20.87
N ALA A 93 1.05 6.30 21.47
CA ALA A 93 1.72 7.61 21.54
C ALA A 93 3.20 7.46 21.91
N LYS A 94 4.10 8.11 21.15
CA LYS A 94 5.52 8.15 21.49
C LYS A 94 5.63 8.82 22.86
N LYS A 95 6.01 8.08 23.90
CA LYS A 95 6.25 8.62 25.25
C LYS A 95 7.29 9.72 25.11
N LYS A 96 6.95 10.95 25.49
CA LYS A 96 7.94 12.05 25.58
C LYS A 96 9.01 11.60 26.57
N ALA A 97 10.27 11.53 26.15
CA ALA A 97 11.36 11.34 27.09
C ALA A 97 11.37 12.56 28.04
N PRO A 98 11.52 12.37 29.36
CA PRO A 98 11.70 13.49 30.27
C PRO A 98 12.99 14.24 29.88
N GLU A 99 12.88 15.57 29.80
CA GLU A 99 14.01 16.49 29.61
C GLU A 99 14.97 16.45 30.80
#